data_AF-A0A5B8I953-F1
#
_entry.id   AF-A0A5B8I953-F1
#
_cell.length_a   1.000
_cell.length_b   1.000
_cell.length_c   1.000
_cell.angle_alpha   90.00
_cell.angle_beta   90.00
_cell.angle_gamma   90.00
#
_symmetry.space_group_name_H-M   'P 1'
#
loop_
_entity.id
_entity.type
_entity.pdbx_description
1 polymer ?
#
loop_
_entity_poly.entity_id
_entity_poly.type
_entity_poly.pdbx_seq_one_letter_code
_entity_poly.pdbx_strand_id
1 'polypeptide(L)'
;MTLNLTMPEQEELKPKITVFGVGGAGGNAVNNMIEKELDGVEFVVANTDAQALQQSRSKARVQMGLKVTEGLGAGARPAVGAAAAEESIEQIVDHLVGSHMCFITAGMGGGTGTGAAPIIAQAARELGVLTVGVVTKPFQFEGSKRMRKAEDGVEALQKVVDTLIIIPNQNLFRLANEKTTFTEAFSMADDVLYQGVKGVTDLMVRPGLINLDFADVRAVMDEMGKAMMGTGEAEGEDRAVQAAEKAIANPLLDEISLRGAKGVLINITGGYDLTLFELDEAANRIREEVDPDANIIVGSTLDPDIQGVMRVSVVATGIDAIAKDIEEASPVRRRALSEPLVSEVSQEKTAHQPEAAAAVEAPAAHAPQSRVGEEEPTLFHNLDTSSTHQPVTTQRDDDLPPPAYTPHPEPETVQDAPESFVAPRPNATRGQPSEDTLRRLQAAVSKQPDRNPTERPAQPSAEIHHADKQRFGINSLINRMTGQGHGHGQAGEGRAQMSRPAPNMQPVSEDQLDEDAELDRIEIPAFLRRQAN
;
A
#
# COMPACT_ATOMS: atom_id res chain seq x y z
N MET A 1 -29.07 51.13 -15.82
CA MET A 1 -27.83 50.34 -15.64
C MET A 1 -28.23 49.06 -14.94
N THR A 2 -27.94 47.90 -15.53
CA THR A 2 -28.15 46.61 -14.86
C THR A 2 -26.98 46.36 -13.91
N LEU A 3 -27.25 46.27 -12.61
CA LEU A 3 -26.25 45.77 -11.66
C LEU A 3 -26.06 44.28 -11.92
N ASN A 4 -24.93 43.91 -12.51
CA ASN A 4 -24.46 42.54 -12.45
C ASN A 4 -23.90 42.31 -11.05
N LEU A 5 -24.74 41.78 -10.15
CA LEU A 5 -24.29 41.25 -8.87
C LEU A 5 -23.62 39.90 -9.16
N THR A 6 -22.31 39.92 -9.42
CA THR A 6 -21.51 38.71 -9.30
C THR A 6 -21.37 38.44 -7.81
N MET A 7 -22.14 37.51 -7.27
CA MET A 7 -21.85 36.96 -5.95
C MET A 7 -20.45 36.37 -6.01
N PRO A 8 -19.54 36.68 -5.05
CA PRO A 8 -18.33 35.88 -4.93
C PRO A 8 -18.78 34.45 -4.64
N GLU A 9 -18.31 33.50 -5.44
CA GLU A 9 -18.44 32.09 -5.11
C GLU A 9 -17.78 31.91 -3.74
N GLN A 10 -18.58 31.53 -2.73
CA GLN A 10 -18.02 31.04 -1.49
C GLN A 10 -17.40 29.70 -1.82
N GLU A 11 -16.10 29.69 -2.13
CA GLU A 11 -15.30 28.47 -2.09
C GLU A 11 -15.50 27.88 -0.70
N GLU A 12 -16.23 26.77 -0.60
CA GLU A 12 -16.29 25.99 0.63
C GLU A 12 -14.87 25.49 0.89
N LEU A 13 -14.20 26.08 1.88
CA LEU A 13 -12.82 25.78 2.30
C LEU A 13 -12.72 24.40 3.00
N LYS A 14 -13.26 23.37 2.35
CA LYS A 14 -13.10 21.97 2.76
C LYS A 14 -11.68 21.52 2.41
N PRO A 15 -11.00 20.77 3.29
CA PRO A 15 -9.66 20.28 3.00
C PRO A 15 -9.70 19.36 1.78
N LYS A 16 -8.91 19.67 0.75
CA LYS A 16 -8.77 18.81 -0.43
C LYS A 16 -7.92 17.58 -0.04
N ILE A 17 -8.54 16.41 0.00
CA ILE A 17 -7.90 15.13 0.31
C ILE A 17 -7.73 14.31 -0.97
N THR A 18 -6.53 13.78 -1.21
CA THR A 18 -6.25 12.90 -2.37
C THR A 18 -5.84 11.51 -1.90
N VAL A 19 -6.34 10.46 -2.56
CA VAL A 19 -5.98 9.06 -2.28
C VAL A 19 -5.26 8.48 -3.50
N PHE A 20 -3.95 8.26 -3.37
CA PHE A 20 -3.08 7.67 -4.37
C PHE A 20 -2.99 6.15 -4.20
N GLY A 21 -3.61 5.40 -5.10
CA GLY A 21 -3.46 3.94 -5.21
C GLY A 21 -2.27 3.56 -6.08
N VAL A 22 -1.23 2.97 -5.48
CA VAL A 22 0.05 2.69 -6.15
C VAL A 22 0.23 1.20 -6.46
N GLY A 23 0.40 0.88 -7.74
CA GLY A 23 0.51 -0.48 -8.25
C GLY A 23 -0.81 -1.26 -8.19
N GLY A 24 -0.74 -2.59 -8.38
CA GLY A 24 -1.94 -3.44 -8.45
C GLY A 24 -2.80 -3.41 -7.18
N ALA A 25 -2.22 -3.71 -6.01
CA ALA A 25 -2.97 -3.73 -4.75
C ALA A 25 -3.50 -2.33 -4.36
N GLY A 26 -2.73 -1.26 -4.56
CA GLY A 26 -3.23 0.09 -4.32
C GLY A 26 -4.36 0.49 -5.27
N GLY A 27 -4.31 0.04 -6.53
CA GLY A 27 -5.40 0.20 -7.50
C GLY A 27 -6.66 -0.59 -7.13
N ASN A 28 -6.52 -1.81 -6.59
CA ASN A 28 -7.64 -2.60 -6.08
C ASN A 28 -8.29 -1.94 -4.86
N ALA A 29 -7.48 -1.50 -3.88
CA ALA A 29 -7.96 -0.78 -2.71
C ALA A 29 -8.71 0.51 -3.10
N VAL A 30 -8.20 1.28 -4.06
CA VAL A 30 -8.92 2.46 -4.60
C VAL A 30 -10.22 2.07 -5.32
N ASN A 31 -10.24 0.97 -6.09
CA ASN A 31 -11.48 0.47 -6.68
C ASN A 31 -12.51 0.10 -5.58
N ASN A 32 -12.09 -0.56 -4.50
CA ASN A 32 -12.93 -0.88 -3.35
C ASN A 32 -13.46 0.38 -2.63
N MET A 33 -12.61 1.39 -2.43
CA MET A 33 -13.02 2.68 -1.85
C MET A 33 -14.06 3.42 -2.72
N ILE A 34 -13.94 3.32 -4.05
CA ILE A 34 -14.93 3.86 -5.00
C ILE A 34 -16.23 3.03 -4.98
N GLU A 35 -16.12 1.71 -4.87
CA GLU A 35 -17.28 0.79 -4.77
C GLU A 35 -18.08 0.98 -3.47
N LYS A 36 -17.41 1.35 -2.38
CA LYS A 36 -18.01 1.67 -1.07
C LYS A 36 -18.36 3.15 -0.89
N GLU A 37 -18.38 3.92 -1.98
CA GLU A 37 -18.83 5.32 -2.03
C GLU A 37 -18.16 6.22 -0.96
N LEU A 38 -16.84 6.12 -0.81
CA LEU A 38 -16.10 6.98 0.12
C LEU A 38 -16.13 8.46 -0.33
N ASP A 39 -16.76 9.31 0.48
CA ASP A 39 -16.99 10.73 0.21
C ASP A 39 -15.75 11.62 0.37
N GLY A 40 -15.76 12.77 -0.31
CA GLY A 40 -14.86 13.90 -0.04
C GLY A 40 -13.39 13.72 -0.43
N VAL A 41 -13.05 12.63 -1.12
CA VAL A 41 -11.68 12.34 -1.56
C VAL A 41 -11.53 12.32 -3.09
N GLU A 42 -10.39 12.78 -3.59
CA GLU A 42 -9.99 12.63 -5.00
C GLU A 42 -9.14 11.38 -5.17
N PHE A 43 -9.63 10.39 -5.92
CA PHE A 43 -8.89 9.16 -6.20
C PHE A 43 -7.93 9.31 -7.39
N VAL A 44 -6.69 8.90 -7.23
CA VAL A 44 -5.69 8.79 -8.30
C VAL A 44 -5.09 7.40 -8.28
N VAL A 45 -5.00 6.71 -9.43
CA VAL A 45 -4.33 5.40 -9.51
C VAL A 45 -3.07 5.52 -10.36
N ALA A 46 -1.93 5.16 -9.76
CA ALA A 46 -0.62 5.21 -10.39
C ALA A 46 -0.07 3.79 -10.57
N ASN A 47 0.11 3.34 -11.82
CA ASN A 47 0.60 1.99 -12.09
C ASN A 47 1.49 1.93 -13.34
N THR A 48 2.48 1.02 -13.31
CA THR A 48 3.34 0.66 -14.45
C THR A 48 2.69 -0.36 -15.39
N ASP A 49 1.68 -1.08 -14.91
CA ASP A 49 0.92 -2.06 -15.70
C ASP A 49 -0.27 -1.36 -16.38
N ALA A 50 -0.27 -1.36 -17.71
CA ALA A 50 -1.30 -0.71 -18.52
C ALA A 50 -2.65 -1.44 -18.45
N GLN A 51 -2.66 -2.77 -18.30
CA GLN A 51 -3.88 -3.58 -18.26
C GLN A 51 -4.62 -3.35 -16.95
N ALA A 52 -3.88 -3.37 -15.83
CA ALA A 52 -4.43 -3.04 -14.52
C ALA A 52 -4.97 -1.58 -14.47
N LEU A 53 -4.31 -0.64 -15.14
CA LEU A 53 -4.77 0.76 -15.19
C LEU A 53 -6.03 0.96 -16.04
N GLN A 54 -6.23 0.16 -17.09
CA GLN A 54 -7.48 0.16 -17.87
C GLN A 54 -8.68 -0.30 -17.02
N GLN A 55 -8.47 -1.30 -16.16
CA GLN A 55 -9.49 -1.86 -15.26
C GLN A 55 -9.82 -0.96 -14.04
N SER A 56 -9.03 0.09 -13.78
CA SER A 56 -9.33 1.02 -12.69
C SER A 56 -10.66 1.73 -12.87
N ARG A 57 -11.39 1.94 -11.77
CA ARG A 57 -12.60 2.76 -11.71
C ARG A 57 -12.32 4.25 -11.51
N SER A 58 -11.08 4.62 -11.18
CA SER A 58 -10.73 6.03 -10.99
C SER A 58 -10.81 6.82 -12.30
N LYS A 59 -11.14 8.11 -12.17
CA LYS A 59 -11.10 9.11 -13.26
C LYS A 59 -9.67 9.59 -13.51
N ALA A 60 -8.85 9.73 -12.46
CA ALA A 60 -7.45 10.14 -12.56
C ALA A 60 -6.51 8.92 -12.54
N ARG A 61 -5.67 8.81 -13.56
CA ARG A 61 -4.83 7.63 -13.83
C ARG A 61 -3.46 8.07 -14.33
N VAL A 62 -2.41 7.60 -13.68
CA VAL A 62 -1.01 7.87 -14.05
C VAL A 62 -0.38 6.56 -14.51
N GLN A 63 -0.04 6.47 -15.80
CA GLN A 63 0.72 5.33 -16.32
C GLN A 63 2.22 5.61 -16.14
N MET A 64 2.82 4.99 -15.13
CA MET A 64 4.21 5.22 -14.76
C MET A 64 5.19 4.43 -15.63
N GLY A 65 6.37 5.00 -15.90
CA GLY A 65 7.48 4.26 -16.49
C GLY A 65 7.23 3.74 -17.91
N LEU A 66 6.63 4.55 -18.78
CA LEU A 66 6.33 4.18 -20.17
C LEU A 66 7.58 3.71 -20.93
N LYS A 67 8.74 4.35 -20.73
CA LYS A 67 10.00 3.96 -21.38
C LYS A 67 10.68 2.79 -20.68
N VAL A 68 10.57 2.70 -19.36
CA VAL A 68 11.27 1.69 -18.55
C VAL A 68 10.56 0.33 -18.57
N THR A 69 9.22 0.30 -18.69
CA THR A 69 8.41 -0.91 -18.55
C THR A 69 7.59 -1.28 -19.78
N GLU A 70 7.49 -0.39 -20.78
CA GLU A 70 6.64 -0.55 -21.97
C GLU A 70 5.15 -0.83 -21.63
N GLY A 71 4.71 -0.50 -20.41
CA GLY A 71 3.36 -0.79 -19.91
C GLY A 71 3.16 -2.22 -19.38
N LEU A 72 4.21 -3.03 -19.30
CA LEU A 72 4.18 -4.44 -18.87
C LEU A 72 4.40 -4.63 -17.36
N GLY A 73 4.51 -3.53 -16.60
CA GLY A 73 4.70 -3.56 -15.16
C GLY A 73 6.15 -3.75 -14.70
N ALA A 74 6.39 -3.52 -13.39
CA ALA A 74 7.75 -3.52 -12.82
C ALA A 74 8.37 -4.91 -12.55
N GLY A 75 7.75 -6.01 -13.00
CA GLY A 75 8.32 -7.38 -12.88
C GLY A 75 8.72 -7.80 -11.45
N ALA A 76 7.98 -7.35 -10.43
CA ALA A 76 8.32 -7.50 -9.01
C ALA A 76 9.71 -6.93 -8.59
N ARG A 77 10.25 -5.93 -9.30
CA ARG A 77 11.53 -5.28 -8.98
C ARG A 77 11.28 -3.86 -8.43
N PRO A 78 11.51 -3.58 -7.13
CA PRO A 78 11.30 -2.25 -6.56
C PRO A 78 12.06 -1.13 -7.28
N ALA A 79 13.32 -1.35 -7.65
CA ALA A 79 14.11 -0.36 -8.41
C ALA A 79 13.50 0.04 -9.77
N VAL A 80 12.73 -0.86 -10.40
CA VAL A 80 12.00 -0.54 -11.65
C VAL A 80 10.76 0.30 -11.34
N GLY A 81 10.07 0.04 -10.23
CA GLY A 81 8.97 0.87 -9.74
C GLY A 81 9.40 2.28 -9.36
N ALA A 82 10.55 2.43 -8.71
CA ALA A 82 11.12 3.74 -8.35
C ALA A 82 11.47 4.55 -9.61
N ALA A 83 12.28 3.99 -10.52
CA ALA A 83 12.65 4.65 -11.78
C ALA A 83 11.42 5.01 -12.65
N ALA A 84 10.36 4.19 -12.61
CA ALA A 84 9.11 4.48 -13.29
C ALA A 84 8.34 5.67 -12.69
N ALA A 85 8.38 5.84 -11.37
CA ALA A 85 7.79 6.99 -10.68
C ALA A 85 8.61 8.26 -10.92
N GLU A 86 9.94 8.17 -10.87
CA GLU A 86 10.87 9.25 -11.23
C GLU A 86 10.66 9.74 -12.68
N GLU A 87 10.47 8.81 -13.64
CA GLU A 87 10.14 9.16 -15.04
C GLU A 87 8.83 9.97 -15.16
N SER A 88 7.89 9.76 -14.23
CA SER A 88 6.52 10.29 -14.28
C SER A 88 6.24 11.35 -13.20
N ILE A 89 7.29 11.90 -12.58
CA ILE A 89 7.19 12.77 -11.41
C ILE A 89 6.38 14.05 -11.66
N GLU A 90 6.48 14.63 -12.86
CA GLU A 90 5.70 15.82 -13.25
C GLU A 90 4.19 15.55 -13.18
N GLN A 91 3.73 14.41 -13.72
CA GLN A 91 2.31 14.01 -13.70
C GLN A 91 1.84 13.66 -12.29
N ILE A 92 2.71 13.11 -11.45
CA ILE A 92 2.41 12.82 -10.05
C ILE A 92 2.21 14.13 -9.28
N VAL A 93 3.10 15.11 -9.48
CA VAL A 93 3.03 16.45 -8.88
C VAL A 93 1.77 17.19 -9.31
N ASP A 94 1.41 17.18 -10.60
CA ASP A 94 0.19 17.83 -11.11
C ASP A 94 -1.09 17.36 -10.38
N HIS A 95 -1.14 16.09 -9.97
CA HIS A 95 -2.25 15.53 -9.19
C HIS A 95 -2.19 15.80 -7.68
N LEU A 96 -1.01 16.15 -7.14
CA LEU A 96 -0.82 16.52 -5.73
C LEU A 96 -1.01 18.01 -5.46
N VAL A 97 -0.89 18.87 -6.49
CA VAL A 97 -1.05 20.32 -6.35
C VAL A 97 -2.44 20.69 -5.83
N GLY A 98 -2.45 21.54 -4.80
CA GLY A 98 -3.66 22.02 -4.12
C GLY A 98 -4.27 21.04 -3.12
N SER A 99 -3.71 19.85 -2.96
CA SER A 99 -4.14 18.89 -1.93
C SER A 99 -3.52 19.25 -0.58
N HIS A 100 -4.32 19.15 0.48
CA HIS A 100 -3.92 19.45 1.87
C HIS A 100 -3.42 18.18 2.56
N MET A 101 -4.00 17.04 2.17
CA MET A 101 -3.67 15.70 2.65
C MET A 101 -3.56 14.71 1.49
N CYS A 102 -2.61 13.79 1.56
CA CYS A 102 -2.46 12.69 0.62
C CYS A 102 -2.36 11.35 1.37
N PHE A 103 -3.29 10.45 1.08
CA PHE A 103 -3.18 9.04 1.48
C PHE A 103 -2.51 8.25 0.36
N ILE A 104 -1.47 7.47 0.69
CA ILE A 104 -0.76 6.63 -0.28
C ILE A 104 -1.02 5.17 0.09
N THR A 105 -1.84 4.49 -0.71
CA THR A 105 -2.20 3.09 -0.50
C THR A 105 -1.44 2.16 -1.46
N ALA A 106 -0.78 1.15 -0.91
CA ALA A 106 0.08 0.23 -1.67
C ALA A 106 0.22 -1.14 -0.99
N GLY A 107 0.34 -2.19 -1.80
CA GLY A 107 0.74 -3.52 -1.35
C GLY A 107 2.25 -3.72 -1.46
N MET A 108 2.89 -4.05 -0.34
CA MET A 108 4.36 -4.11 -0.24
C MET A 108 4.92 -5.49 -0.64
N GLY A 109 6.22 -5.52 -0.96
CA GLY A 109 6.92 -6.69 -1.50
C GLY A 109 6.78 -6.90 -3.01
N GLY A 110 5.95 -6.09 -3.68
CA GLY A 110 5.83 -6.06 -5.14
C GLY A 110 7.00 -5.34 -5.84
N GLY A 111 6.76 -4.90 -7.09
CA GLY A 111 7.67 -4.03 -7.81
C GLY A 111 7.21 -2.57 -7.73
N THR A 112 6.03 -2.31 -8.30
CA THR A 112 5.47 -0.95 -8.44
C THR A 112 5.18 -0.29 -7.10
N GLY A 113 4.28 -0.84 -6.27
CA GLY A 113 3.92 -0.24 -4.98
C GLY A 113 5.15 0.01 -4.08
N THR A 114 6.00 -1.00 -3.94
CA THR A 114 7.21 -0.96 -3.09
C THR A 114 8.28 0.03 -3.55
N GLY A 115 8.40 0.26 -4.86
CA GLY A 115 9.36 1.21 -5.43
C GLY A 115 8.83 2.63 -5.61
N ALA A 116 7.58 2.76 -6.05
CA ALA A 116 6.98 4.03 -6.42
C ALA A 116 6.33 4.78 -5.23
N ALA A 117 5.78 4.08 -4.23
CA ALA A 117 5.12 4.74 -3.11
C ALA A 117 6.05 5.69 -2.33
N PRO A 118 7.33 5.36 -2.05
CA PRO A 118 8.25 6.31 -1.42
C PRO A 118 8.53 7.55 -2.27
N ILE A 119 8.61 7.42 -3.60
CA ILE A 119 8.84 8.55 -4.51
C ILE A 119 7.62 9.49 -4.54
N ILE A 120 6.41 8.92 -4.59
CA ILE A 120 5.16 9.69 -4.53
C ILE A 120 5.00 10.38 -3.16
N ALA A 121 5.36 9.69 -2.07
CA ALA A 121 5.34 10.25 -0.71
C ALA A 121 6.31 11.42 -0.55
N GLN A 122 7.54 11.27 -1.04
CA GLN A 122 8.52 12.35 -1.03
C GLN A 122 8.01 13.57 -1.81
N ALA A 123 7.43 13.38 -3.00
CA ALA A 123 6.86 14.48 -3.79
C ALA A 123 5.71 15.20 -3.05
N ALA A 124 4.83 14.45 -2.39
CA ALA A 124 3.74 15.04 -1.59
C ALA A 124 4.28 15.85 -0.40
N ARG A 125 5.27 15.32 0.32
CA ARG A 125 5.91 15.97 1.47
C ARG A 125 6.70 17.22 1.07
N GLU A 126 7.40 17.19 -0.06
CA GLU A 126 8.11 18.37 -0.62
C GLU A 126 7.16 19.49 -1.04
N LEU A 127 5.90 19.17 -1.37
CA LEU A 127 4.82 20.14 -1.62
C LEU A 127 4.12 20.63 -0.33
N GLY A 128 4.50 20.13 0.85
CA GLY A 128 3.91 20.47 2.15
C GLY A 128 2.59 19.75 2.48
N VAL A 129 2.21 18.76 1.67
CA VAL A 129 0.99 17.97 1.84
C VAL A 129 1.16 17.01 3.02
N LEU A 130 0.18 16.95 3.93
CA LEU A 130 0.20 15.96 5.03
C LEU A 130 0.10 14.56 4.43
N THR A 131 1.16 13.77 4.54
CA THR A 131 1.34 12.54 3.77
C THR A 131 1.23 11.32 4.67
N VAL A 132 0.17 10.52 4.46
CA VAL A 132 -0.13 9.31 5.24
C VAL A 132 0.00 8.08 4.36
N GLY A 133 0.97 7.22 4.66
CA GLY A 133 1.06 5.90 4.02
C GLY A 133 0.09 4.92 4.69
N VAL A 134 -0.66 4.15 3.91
CA VAL A 134 -1.54 3.07 4.40
C VAL A 134 -1.23 1.82 3.60
N VAL A 135 -0.38 0.92 4.12
CA VAL A 135 0.24 -0.14 3.31
C VAL A 135 0.10 -1.53 3.90
N THR A 136 -0.07 -2.52 3.03
CA THR A 136 -0.15 -3.94 3.44
C THR A 136 1.20 -4.64 3.33
N LYS A 137 1.56 -5.43 4.35
CA LYS A 137 2.63 -6.44 4.27
C LYS A 137 2.05 -7.75 3.73
N PRO A 138 2.78 -8.48 2.86
CA PRO A 138 2.28 -9.69 2.21
C PRO A 138 2.01 -10.82 3.22
N PHE A 139 1.22 -11.81 2.82
CA PHE A 139 1.04 -13.02 3.62
C PHE A 139 2.32 -13.87 3.63
N GLN A 140 2.53 -14.67 4.69
CA GLN A 140 3.72 -15.54 4.78
C GLN A 140 3.80 -16.55 3.63
N PHE A 141 2.67 -17.04 3.11
CA PHE A 141 2.61 -17.98 2.00
C PHE A 141 3.12 -17.40 0.67
N GLU A 142 3.16 -16.07 0.51
CA GLU A 142 3.71 -15.41 -0.68
C GLU A 142 5.25 -15.45 -0.75
N GLY A 143 5.88 -15.97 0.32
CA GLY A 143 7.30 -16.30 0.35
C GLY A 143 8.19 -15.23 0.98
N SER A 144 9.22 -15.69 1.68
CA SER A 144 10.17 -14.85 2.43
C SER A 144 10.87 -13.78 1.58
N LYS A 145 11.08 -14.03 0.28
CA LYS A 145 11.66 -13.04 -0.65
C LYS A 145 10.71 -11.88 -0.94
N ARG A 146 9.38 -12.09 -0.90
CA ARG A 146 8.38 -11.01 -1.00
C ARG A 146 8.32 -10.22 0.29
N MET A 147 8.32 -10.91 1.44
CA MET A 147 8.34 -10.28 2.76
C MET A 147 9.56 -9.37 2.97
N ARG A 148 10.79 -9.81 2.63
CA ARG A 148 12.00 -8.96 2.77
C ARG A 148 11.88 -7.64 1.99
N LYS A 149 11.48 -7.70 0.72
CA LYS A 149 11.21 -6.50 -0.08
C LYS A 149 10.12 -5.61 0.53
N ALA A 150 9.15 -6.19 1.23
CA ALA A 150 8.10 -5.44 1.89
C ALA A 150 8.66 -4.66 3.08
N GLU A 151 9.50 -5.28 3.91
CA GLU A 151 10.22 -4.61 4.99
C GLU A 151 11.13 -3.50 4.45
N ASP A 152 11.97 -3.80 3.45
CA ASP A 152 12.87 -2.81 2.81
C ASP A 152 12.09 -1.57 2.31
N GLY A 153 10.94 -1.80 1.67
CA GLY A 153 10.09 -0.72 1.16
C GLY A 153 9.30 0.02 2.25
N VAL A 154 8.92 -0.66 3.34
CA VAL A 154 8.28 -0.05 4.51
C VAL A 154 9.27 0.89 5.21
N GLU A 155 10.53 0.46 5.38
CA GLU A 155 11.59 1.30 5.95
C GLU A 155 11.91 2.51 5.04
N ALA A 156 11.88 2.33 3.72
CA ALA A 156 12.04 3.43 2.76
C ALA A 156 10.87 4.42 2.82
N LEU A 157 9.63 3.94 2.81
CA LEU A 157 8.42 4.77 2.86
C LEU A 157 8.31 5.52 4.19
N GLN A 158 8.66 4.89 5.31
CA GLN A 158 8.64 5.50 6.63
C GLN A 158 9.47 6.79 6.73
N LYS A 159 10.57 6.89 5.97
CA LYS A 159 11.47 8.05 6.00
C LYS A 159 10.90 9.29 5.28
N VAL A 160 9.84 9.12 4.50
CA VAL A 160 9.30 10.12 3.57
C VAL A 160 7.80 10.40 3.74
N VAL A 161 7.11 9.70 4.64
CA VAL A 161 5.73 10.01 5.07
C VAL A 161 5.75 10.62 6.47
N ASP A 162 4.69 11.35 6.83
CA ASP A 162 4.54 11.90 8.17
C ASP A 162 3.99 10.84 9.14
N THR A 163 3.04 10.02 8.66
CA THR A 163 2.53 8.83 9.35
C THR A 163 2.46 7.62 8.41
N LEU A 164 2.80 6.43 8.90
CA LEU A 164 2.74 5.15 8.17
C LEU A 164 1.89 4.12 8.92
N ILE A 165 0.66 3.92 8.48
CA ILE A 165 -0.22 2.83 8.93
C ILE A 165 0.21 1.54 8.23
N ILE A 166 0.63 0.54 9.01
CA ILE A 166 1.09 -0.75 8.51
C ILE A 166 0.03 -1.82 8.81
N ILE A 167 -0.46 -2.50 7.77
CA ILE A 167 -1.44 -3.58 7.87
C ILE A 167 -0.73 -4.92 7.61
N PRO A 168 -0.48 -5.74 8.64
CA PRO A 168 0.08 -7.07 8.45
C PRO A 168 -1.00 -8.04 7.96
N ASN A 169 -1.01 -8.40 6.67
CA ASN A 169 -2.02 -9.32 6.12
C ASN A 169 -2.08 -10.66 6.85
N GLN A 170 -0.98 -11.10 7.46
CA GLN A 170 -0.95 -12.31 8.30
C GLN A 170 -1.95 -12.26 9.47
N ASN A 171 -2.27 -11.08 10.01
CA ASN A 171 -3.22 -10.92 11.11
C ASN A 171 -4.67 -11.05 10.64
N LEU A 172 -4.95 -10.90 9.34
CA LEU A 172 -6.29 -11.14 8.77
C LEU A 172 -6.71 -12.61 8.92
N PHE A 173 -5.75 -13.56 9.01
CA PHE A 173 -6.07 -14.96 9.33
C PHE A 173 -6.66 -15.15 10.74
N ARG A 174 -6.49 -14.19 11.66
CA ARG A 174 -7.17 -14.22 12.98
C ARG A 174 -8.62 -13.76 12.91
N LEU A 175 -9.02 -13.15 11.79
CA LEU A 175 -10.39 -12.71 11.48
C LEU A 175 -11.09 -13.65 10.48
N ALA A 176 -10.31 -14.40 9.69
CA ALA A 176 -10.78 -15.38 8.71
C ALA A 176 -11.19 -16.72 9.35
N ASN A 177 -11.89 -17.56 8.60
CA ASN A 177 -12.26 -18.92 8.99
C ASN A 177 -11.65 -19.96 8.02
N GLU A 178 -11.75 -21.25 8.35
CA GLU A 178 -11.17 -22.35 7.55
C GLU A 178 -11.70 -22.45 6.11
N LYS A 179 -12.80 -21.76 5.78
CA LYS A 179 -13.40 -21.73 4.44
C LYS A 179 -13.02 -20.51 3.64
N THR A 180 -12.35 -19.51 4.25
CA THR A 180 -11.96 -18.27 3.59
C THR A 180 -10.96 -18.55 2.46
N THR A 181 -11.35 -18.21 1.24
CA THR A 181 -10.56 -18.38 0.02
C THR A 181 -9.47 -17.31 -0.10
N PHE A 182 -8.49 -17.54 -0.97
CA PHE A 182 -7.46 -16.53 -1.27
C PHE A 182 -8.04 -15.21 -1.77
N THR A 183 -9.10 -15.26 -2.60
CA THR A 183 -9.77 -14.06 -3.13
C THR A 183 -10.41 -13.25 -2.00
N GLU A 184 -11.12 -13.91 -1.09
CA GLU A 184 -11.72 -13.27 0.09
C GLU A 184 -10.63 -12.71 1.01
N ALA A 185 -9.52 -13.41 1.23
CA ALA A 185 -8.41 -12.92 2.05
C ALA A 185 -7.75 -11.64 1.48
N PHE A 186 -7.65 -11.49 0.15
CA PHE A 186 -7.21 -10.23 -0.45
C PHE A 186 -8.30 -9.14 -0.37
N SER A 187 -9.58 -9.49 -0.53
CA SER A 187 -10.69 -8.54 -0.32
C SER A 187 -10.73 -8.02 1.12
N MET A 188 -10.42 -8.86 2.12
CA MET A 188 -10.28 -8.44 3.52
C MET A 188 -9.12 -7.44 3.69
N ALA A 189 -8.02 -7.58 2.95
CA ALA A 189 -6.92 -6.62 2.98
C ALA A 189 -7.32 -5.29 2.34
N ASP A 190 -8.03 -5.31 1.21
CA ASP A 190 -8.58 -4.11 0.57
C ASP A 190 -9.64 -3.41 1.45
N ASP A 191 -10.38 -4.17 2.26
CA ASP A 191 -11.36 -3.66 3.24
C ASP A 191 -10.70 -2.97 4.42
N VAL A 192 -9.59 -3.51 4.93
CA VAL A 192 -8.80 -2.88 6.00
C VAL A 192 -8.06 -1.65 5.48
N LEU A 193 -7.60 -1.65 4.22
CA LEU A 193 -7.09 -0.44 3.56
C LEU A 193 -8.16 0.65 3.44
N TYR A 194 -9.40 0.28 3.08
CA TYR A 194 -10.55 1.19 3.07
C TYR A 194 -10.84 1.75 4.47
N GLN A 195 -10.90 0.90 5.50
CA GLN A 195 -11.07 1.33 6.90
C GLN A 195 -9.95 2.29 7.35
N GLY A 196 -8.70 2.03 6.95
CA GLY A 196 -7.53 2.86 7.27
C GLY A 196 -7.62 4.29 6.74
N VAL A 197 -8.18 4.46 5.53
CA VAL A 197 -8.44 5.81 4.98
C VAL A 197 -9.72 6.39 5.60
N LYS A 198 -10.84 5.65 5.56
CA LYS A 198 -12.16 6.12 6.05
C LYS A 198 -12.12 6.60 7.49
N GLY A 199 -11.44 5.86 8.38
CA GLY A 199 -11.36 6.17 9.80
C GLY A 199 -10.81 7.57 10.09
N VAL A 200 -9.94 8.08 9.22
CA VAL A 200 -9.38 9.44 9.31
C VAL A 200 -10.19 10.44 8.47
N THR A 201 -10.59 10.10 7.24
CA THR A 201 -11.27 11.05 6.34
C THR A 201 -12.67 11.43 6.82
N ASP A 202 -13.41 10.49 7.41
CA ASP A 202 -14.78 10.72 7.89
C ASP A 202 -14.86 11.88 8.87
N LEU A 203 -13.90 11.98 9.78
CA LEU A 203 -13.79 13.01 10.84
C LEU A 203 -13.68 14.44 10.30
N MET A 204 -13.32 14.60 9.03
CA MET A 204 -13.02 15.87 8.38
C MET A 204 -14.05 16.22 7.30
N VAL A 205 -14.65 15.20 6.68
CA VAL A 205 -15.55 15.33 5.53
C VAL A 205 -17.02 15.26 5.95
N ARG A 206 -17.38 14.33 6.85
CA ARG A 206 -18.76 14.03 7.20
C ARG A 206 -19.19 14.81 8.46
N PRO A 207 -20.42 15.31 8.54
CA PRO A 207 -20.92 15.95 9.76
C PRO A 207 -21.01 14.97 10.93
N GLY A 208 -20.60 15.42 12.11
CA GLY A 208 -20.74 14.75 13.39
C GLY A 208 -21.13 15.70 14.52
N LEU A 209 -21.27 15.13 15.72
CA LEU A 209 -21.53 15.89 16.96
C LEU A 209 -20.28 16.67 17.41
N ILE A 210 -19.12 16.04 17.25
CA ILE A 210 -17.77 16.59 17.43
C ILE A 210 -17.05 16.43 16.09
N ASN A 211 -17.06 17.50 15.29
CA ASN A 211 -16.22 17.60 14.09
C ASN A 211 -14.81 18.02 14.52
N LEU A 212 -13.79 17.48 13.84
CA LEU A 212 -12.40 17.90 14.02
C LEU A 212 -11.99 18.80 12.86
N ASP A 213 -11.07 19.74 13.12
CA ASP A 213 -10.49 20.52 12.03
C ASP A 213 -9.23 19.85 11.45
N PHE A 214 -8.69 20.43 10.37
CA PHE A 214 -7.49 19.89 9.73
C PHE A 214 -6.21 20.10 10.55
N ALA A 215 -6.17 21.10 11.42
CA ALA A 215 -5.03 21.36 12.30
C ALA A 215 -4.98 20.34 13.45
N ASP A 216 -6.12 19.96 14.02
CA ASP A 216 -6.26 18.89 15.00
C ASP A 216 -5.70 17.56 14.47
N VAL A 217 -6.19 17.10 13.31
CA VAL A 217 -5.72 15.86 12.68
C VAL A 217 -4.24 15.94 12.30
N ARG A 218 -3.78 17.09 11.76
CA ARG A 218 -2.34 17.30 11.50
C ARG A 218 -1.53 17.18 12.80
N ALA A 219 -1.94 17.80 13.90
CA ALA A 219 -1.19 17.80 15.16
C ALA A 219 -0.97 16.40 15.79
N VAL A 220 -1.75 15.39 15.41
CA VAL A 220 -1.58 13.98 15.84
C VAL A 220 -0.91 13.08 14.77
N MET A 221 -0.77 13.55 13.53
CA MET A 221 -0.23 12.76 12.41
C MET A 221 1.04 13.33 11.77
N ASP A 222 1.44 14.56 12.10
CA ASP A 222 2.68 15.19 11.61
C ASP A 222 3.92 14.54 12.26
N GLU A 223 4.87 14.07 11.45
CA GLU A 223 6.15 13.44 11.86
C GLU A 223 6.09 12.28 12.88
N MET A 224 4.94 11.60 13.05
CA MET A 224 4.77 10.53 14.04
C MET A 224 5.31 9.15 13.63
N GLY A 225 5.66 8.94 12.35
CA GLY A 225 6.25 7.69 11.88
C GLY A 225 5.25 6.53 11.89
N LYS A 226 5.58 5.37 12.48
CA LYS A 226 4.68 4.21 12.45
C LYS A 226 3.39 4.43 13.23
N ALA A 227 2.31 3.94 12.63
CA ALA A 227 0.97 3.90 13.20
C ALA A 227 0.32 2.52 12.96
N MET A 228 -0.69 2.23 13.78
CA MET A 228 -1.56 1.06 13.64
C MET A 228 -3.01 1.44 13.88
N MET A 229 -3.94 0.59 13.42
CA MET A 229 -5.37 0.85 13.51
C MET A 229 -6.10 -0.38 14.06
N GLY A 230 -7.03 -0.14 14.98
CA GLY A 230 -8.05 -1.11 15.40
C GLY A 230 -9.45 -0.58 15.14
N THR A 231 -10.37 -1.44 14.70
CA THR A 231 -11.79 -1.11 14.48
C THR A 231 -12.69 -2.10 15.21
N GLY A 232 -13.77 -1.61 15.81
CA GLY A 232 -14.74 -2.42 16.55
C GLY A 232 -16.17 -1.95 16.31
N GLU A 233 -17.11 -2.89 16.26
CA GLU A 233 -18.54 -2.62 16.03
C GLU A 233 -19.39 -3.36 17.07
N ALA A 234 -20.42 -2.70 17.61
CA ALA A 234 -21.36 -3.30 18.55
C ALA A 234 -22.76 -2.67 18.46
N GLU A 235 -23.74 -3.38 19.01
CA GLU A 235 -25.17 -3.01 19.04
C GLU A 235 -25.75 -3.31 20.43
N GLY A 236 -26.93 -2.75 20.74
CA GLY A 236 -27.57 -2.87 22.05
C GLY A 236 -27.17 -1.80 23.06
N GLU A 237 -27.52 -2.01 24.33
CA GLU A 237 -27.38 -1.00 25.40
C GLU A 237 -25.90 -0.71 25.73
N ASP A 238 -25.05 -1.73 25.87
CA ASP A 238 -23.61 -1.59 26.19
C ASP A 238 -22.72 -1.37 24.95
N ARG A 239 -23.29 -0.95 23.80
CA ARG A 239 -22.57 -0.89 22.52
C ARG A 239 -21.34 0.01 22.53
N ALA A 240 -21.34 1.08 23.36
CA ALA A 240 -20.23 1.99 23.50
C ALA A 240 -18.95 1.29 23.98
N VAL A 241 -19.04 0.65 25.15
CA VAL A 241 -17.95 -0.09 25.77
C VAL A 241 -17.56 -1.28 24.91
N GLN A 242 -18.53 -2.04 24.40
CA GLN A 242 -18.25 -3.21 23.55
C GLN A 242 -17.55 -2.86 22.22
N ALA A 243 -17.92 -1.75 21.58
CA ALA A 243 -17.26 -1.32 20.34
C ALA A 243 -15.83 -0.83 20.63
N ALA A 244 -15.62 -0.08 21.71
CA ALA A 244 -14.29 0.34 22.17
C ALA A 244 -13.39 -0.88 22.48
N GLU A 245 -13.88 -1.86 23.24
CA GLU A 245 -13.12 -3.07 23.58
C GLU A 245 -12.77 -3.91 22.34
N LYS A 246 -13.70 -4.04 21.38
CA LYS A 246 -13.40 -4.71 20.09
C LYS A 246 -12.38 -3.95 19.25
N ALA A 247 -12.34 -2.62 19.34
CA ALA A 247 -11.34 -1.81 18.64
C ALA A 247 -9.94 -1.97 19.27
N ILE A 248 -9.87 -2.00 20.60
CA ILE A 248 -8.63 -2.23 21.37
C ILE A 248 -8.09 -3.65 21.12
N ALA A 249 -8.95 -4.67 21.20
CA ALA A 249 -8.61 -6.07 21.02
C ALA A 249 -8.51 -6.52 19.53
N ASN A 250 -8.56 -5.57 18.58
CA ASN A 250 -8.52 -5.89 17.16
C ASN A 250 -7.15 -6.48 16.78
N PRO A 251 -7.06 -7.62 16.08
CA PRO A 251 -5.79 -8.24 15.68
C PRO A 251 -4.83 -7.38 14.85
N LEU A 252 -5.27 -6.25 14.31
CA LEU A 252 -4.46 -5.27 13.57
C LEU A 252 -3.77 -4.24 14.47
N LEU A 253 -4.16 -4.18 15.75
CA LEU A 253 -3.59 -3.36 16.80
C LEU A 253 -2.86 -4.28 17.79
N ASP A 254 -1.66 -3.88 18.23
CA ASP A 254 -0.94 -4.58 19.30
C ASP A 254 -1.15 -3.82 20.61
N GLU A 255 -1.60 -4.51 21.66
CA GLU A 255 -1.81 -3.96 23.01
C GLU A 255 -0.55 -3.27 23.56
N ILE A 256 0.63 -3.83 23.27
CA ILE A 256 1.92 -3.25 23.69
C ILE A 256 2.14 -1.89 23.01
N SER A 257 1.67 -1.76 21.77
CA SER A 257 1.86 -0.55 20.98
C SER A 257 0.86 0.55 21.30
N LEU A 258 -0.37 0.21 21.70
CA LEU A 258 -1.37 1.19 22.13
C LEU A 258 -0.91 1.96 23.40
N ARG A 259 -0.32 1.24 24.34
CA ARG A 259 0.28 1.79 25.58
C ARG A 259 1.56 2.61 25.35
N GLY A 260 2.16 2.54 24.17
CA GLY A 260 3.34 3.30 23.77
C GLY A 260 3.06 4.39 22.75
N ALA A 261 1.80 4.63 22.39
CA ALA A 261 1.41 5.59 21.38
C ALA A 261 1.49 7.02 21.92
N LYS A 262 2.14 7.92 21.19
CA LYS A 262 2.28 9.34 21.55
C LYS A 262 1.09 10.19 21.12
N GLY A 263 0.35 9.72 20.12
CA GLY A 263 -0.87 10.34 19.61
C GLY A 263 -1.89 9.26 19.31
N VAL A 264 -3.15 9.52 19.65
CA VAL A 264 -4.25 8.59 19.38
C VAL A 264 -5.44 9.37 18.84
N LEU A 265 -5.88 8.98 17.65
CA LEU A 265 -7.08 9.51 17.00
C LEU A 265 -8.20 8.48 17.15
N ILE A 266 -9.32 8.90 17.73
CA ILE A 266 -10.50 8.07 17.99
C ILE A 266 -11.66 8.62 17.15
N ASN A 267 -12.21 7.80 16.25
CA ASN A 267 -13.42 8.07 15.47
C ASN A 267 -14.57 7.20 15.97
N ILE A 268 -15.62 7.84 16.47
CA ILE A 268 -16.86 7.18 16.91
C ILE A 268 -17.95 7.44 15.86
N THR A 269 -18.29 6.44 15.07
CA THR A 269 -19.37 6.51 14.06
C THR A 269 -20.65 5.89 14.63
N GLY A 270 -21.78 6.57 14.48
CA GLY A 270 -23.11 6.04 14.84
C GLY A 270 -24.25 6.74 14.10
N GLY A 271 -25.47 6.23 14.27
CA GLY A 271 -26.67 6.87 13.72
C GLY A 271 -27.11 8.11 14.51
N TYR A 272 -28.27 8.68 14.16
CA TYR A 272 -28.89 9.80 14.90
C TYR A 272 -29.32 9.46 16.34
N ASP A 273 -29.23 8.19 16.71
CA ASP A 273 -29.43 7.64 18.04
C ASP A 273 -28.15 7.61 18.89
N LEU A 274 -27.01 8.09 18.37
CA LEU A 274 -25.76 8.26 19.12
C LEU A 274 -25.90 9.34 20.20
N THR A 275 -25.68 8.97 21.46
CA THR A 275 -25.74 9.90 22.60
C THR A 275 -24.35 10.37 23.05
N LEU A 276 -24.32 11.53 23.73
CA LEU A 276 -23.09 12.07 24.31
C LEU A 276 -22.51 11.18 25.43
N PHE A 277 -23.37 10.44 26.14
CA PHE A 277 -22.95 9.55 27.23
C PHE A 277 -22.17 8.35 26.68
N GLU A 278 -22.70 7.69 25.66
CA GLU A 278 -22.01 6.59 24.96
C GLU A 278 -20.68 7.04 24.34
N LEU A 279 -20.63 8.26 23.80
CA LEU A 279 -19.39 8.85 23.26
C LEU A 279 -18.32 9.01 24.35
N ASP A 280 -18.70 9.51 25.53
CA ASP A 280 -17.78 9.66 26.66
C ASP A 280 -17.34 8.30 27.23
N GLU A 281 -18.24 7.33 27.35
CA GLU A 281 -17.90 5.96 27.78
C GLU A 281 -16.90 5.28 26.84
N ALA A 282 -17.15 5.32 25.53
CA ALA A 282 -16.25 4.74 24.53
C ALA A 282 -14.86 5.42 24.54
N ALA A 283 -14.83 6.76 24.64
CA ALA A 283 -13.59 7.52 24.70
C ALA A 283 -12.80 7.27 25.99
N ASN A 284 -13.46 7.20 27.15
CA ASN A 284 -12.82 6.91 28.42
C ASN A 284 -12.27 5.47 28.47
N ARG A 285 -13.01 4.48 27.96
CA ARG A 285 -12.54 3.09 27.90
C ARG A 285 -11.24 2.90 27.09
N ILE A 286 -11.06 3.69 26.02
CA ILE A 286 -9.81 3.70 25.23
C ILE A 286 -8.71 4.46 25.97
N ARG A 287 -9.02 5.61 26.59
CA ARG A 287 -8.08 6.42 27.37
C ARG A 287 -7.42 5.62 28.51
N GLU A 288 -8.10 4.62 29.07
CA GLU A 288 -7.57 3.72 30.10
C GLU A 288 -6.45 2.77 29.61
N GLU A 289 -6.33 2.51 28.30
CA GLU A 289 -5.33 1.61 27.71
C GLU A 289 -4.21 2.34 26.95
N VAL A 290 -4.27 3.67 26.89
CA VAL A 290 -3.32 4.56 26.20
C VAL A 290 -2.37 5.20 27.22
N ASP A 291 -1.19 5.65 26.78
CA ASP A 291 -0.28 6.41 27.65
C ASP A 291 -0.97 7.69 28.21
N PRO A 292 -0.90 7.97 29.52
CA PRO A 292 -1.52 9.16 30.12
C PRO A 292 -1.03 10.51 29.55
N ASP A 293 0.19 10.56 29.00
CA ASP A 293 0.78 11.75 28.38
C ASP A 293 0.55 11.80 26.85
N ALA A 294 -0.20 10.84 26.27
CA ALA A 294 -0.52 10.84 24.84
C ALA A 294 -1.47 11.97 24.43
N ASN A 295 -1.27 12.51 23.24
CA ASN A 295 -2.21 13.45 22.63
C ASN A 295 -3.42 12.69 22.05
N ILE A 296 -4.52 12.64 22.81
CA ILE A 296 -5.76 11.95 22.41
C ILE A 296 -6.75 12.93 21.80
N ILE A 297 -7.11 12.71 20.53
CA ILE A 297 -8.15 13.46 19.83
C ILE A 297 -9.35 12.55 19.59
N VAL A 298 -10.53 13.00 20.02
CA VAL A 298 -11.80 12.29 19.88
C VAL A 298 -12.70 13.06 18.93
N GLY A 299 -13.09 12.42 17.83
CA GLY A 299 -14.10 12.92 16.92
C GLY A 299 -15.25 11.92 16.77
N SER A 300 -16.37 12.41 16.27
CA SER A 300 -17.56 11.59 16.00
C SER A 300 -18.04 11.81 14.58
N THR A 301 -18.64 10.80 13.97
CA THR A 301 -19.25 10.91 12.64
C THR A 301 -20.69 10.40 12.69
N LEU A 302 -21.64 11.13 12.11
CA LEU A 302 -23.01 10.62 11.94
C LEU A 302 -23.12 9.88 10.61
N ASP A 303 -23.56 8.63 10.67
CA ASP A 303 -23.74 7.74 9.52
C ASP A 303 -25.16 7.11 9.59
N PRO A 304 -26.14 7.55 8.77
CA PRO A 304 -27.53 7.11 8.84
C PRO A 304 -27.73 5.62 8.58
N ASP A 305 -26.79 4.98 7.87
CA ASP A 305 -26.94 3.59 7.42
C ASP A 305 -26.65 2.56 8.53
N ILE A 306 -26.09 3.00 9.67
CA ILE A 306 -25.72 2.15 10.82
C ILE A 306 -26.57 2.44 12.07
N GLN A 307 -27.81 2.90 11.91
CA GLN A 307 -28.70 3.18 13.04
C GLN A 307 -28.86 1.97 13.99
N GLY A 308 -28.69 2.19 15.30
CA GLY A 308 -28.64 1.12 16.31
C GLY A 308 -27.24 0.52 16.54
N VAL A 309 -26.31 0.67 15.61
CA VAL A 309 -24.92 0.17 15.69
C VAL A 309 -23.96 1.33 16.00
N MET A 310 -22.96 1.06 16.84
CA MET A 310 -21.81 1.95 17.04
C MET A 310 -20.55 1.30 16.48
N ARG A 311 -19.79 2.08 15.70
CA ARG A 311 -18.44 1.72 15.23
C ARG A 311 -17.42 2.64 15.89
N VAL A 312 -16.37 2.06 16.47
CA VAL A 312 -15.24 2.79 17.04
C VAL A 312 -13.98 2.42 16.28
N SER A 313 -13.27 3.42 15.77
CA SER A 313 -11.98 3.24 15.08
C SER A 313 -10.89 4.00 15.84
N VAL A 314 -9.79 3.32 16.14
CA VAL A 314 -8.66 3.88 16.88
C VAL A 314 -7.42 3.83 15.98
N VAL A 315 -6.78 4.97 15.76
CA VAL A 315 -5.49 5.08 15.07
C VAL A 315 -4.45 5.54 16.07
N ALA A 316 -3.51 4.66 16.40
CA ALA A 316 -2.41 4.92 17.33
C ALA A 316 -1.15 5.30 16.53
N THR A 317 -0.48 6.40 16.88
CA THR A 317 0.69 6.97 16.20
C THR A 317 1.88 7.15 17.16
N GLY A 318 3.11 7.22 16.64
CA GLY A 318 4.31 7.44 17.45
C GLY A 318 4.90 6.18 18.12
N ILE A 319 4.49 5.00 17.67
CA ILE A 319 4.74 3.69 18.30
C ILE A 319 6.23 3.27 18.30
N ASP A 320 7.05 3.86 17.42
CA ASP A 320 8.45 3.46 17.20
C ASP A 320 9.43 3.79 18.34
N ALA A 321 8.98 4.45 19.41
CA ALA A 321 9.84 4.77 20.55
C ALA A 321 10.37 3.50 21.26
N ILE A 322 9.59 2.41 21.30
CA ILE A 322 9.88 1.26 22.19
C ILE A 322 10.70 0.16 21.49
N ALA A 323 10.52 -0.03 20.18
CA ALA A 323 11.19 -1.11 19.45
C ALA A 323 12.73 -0.94 19.41
N LYS A 324 13.21 0.30 19.31
CA LYS A 324 14.65 0.60 19.32
C LYS A 324 15.27 0.45 20.71
N ASP A 325 14.58 0.92 21.76
CA ASP A 325 15.09 0.82 23.13
C ASP A 325 15.26 -0.63 23.57
N ILE A 326 14.40 -1.55 23.11
CA ILE A 326 14.55 -3.00 23.40
C ILE A 326 15.74 -3.62 22.65
N GLU A 327 16.03 -3.22 21.41
CA GLU A 327 17.20 -3.71 20.67
C GLU A 327 18.52 -3.10 21.19
N GLU A 328 18.54 -1.81 21.56
CA GLU A 328 19.73 -1.14 22.09
C GLU A 328 20.04 -1.51 23.55
N ALA A 329 19.05 -1.92 24.36
CA ALA A 329 19.23 -2.36 25.75
C ALA A 329 19.95 -3.72 25.93
N SER A 330 20.41 -4.38 24.86
CA SER A 330 21.07 -5.70 24.91
C SER A 330 22.59 -5.70 24.63
N PRO A 331 23.46 -5.08 25.46
CA PRO A 331 24.90 -5.07 25.25
C PRO A 331 25.61 -6.35 25.74
N VAL A 332 25.14 -7.55 25.34
CA VAL A 332 25.93 -8.79 25.54
C VAL A 332 26.99 -8.89 24.45
N ARG A 333 28.07 -8.14 24.65
CA ARG A 333 29.29 -8.16 23.82
C ARG A 333 29.88 -9.58 23.83
N ARG A 334 29.53 -10.41 22.84
CA ARG A 334 30.12 -11.75 22.66
C ARG A 334 31.64 -11.62 22.50
N ARG A 335 32.39 -12.03 23.53
CA ARG A 335 33.84 -12.26 23.40
C ARG A 335 34.07 -13.32 22.33
N ALA A 336 35.00 -13.07 21.42
CA ALA A 336 35.46 -14.09 20.48
C ALA A 336 36.20 -15.20 21.24
N LEU A 337 35.90 -16.47 20.94
CA LEU A 337 36.66 -17.61 21.46
C LEU A 337 37.98 -17.76 20.69
N SER A 338 38.95 -16.88 20.96
CA SER A 338 40.29 -16.98 20.35
C SER A 338 41.43 -16.31 21.15
N GLU A 339 41.28 -16.11 22.46
CA GLU A 339 42.37 -15.66 23.34
C GLU A 339 42.40 -16.45 24.66
N PRO A 340 43.59 -16.82 25.18
CA PRO A 340 43.72 -17.60 26.40
C PRO A 340 43.46 -16.75 27.65
N LEU A 341 42.82 -17.35 28.66
CA LEU A 341 42.57 -16.74 29.96
C LEU A 341 43.87 -16.51 30.74
N VAL A 342 44.27 -15.24 30.89
CA VAL A 342 45.28 -14.83 31.87
C VAL A 342 44.57 -14.52 33.19
N SER A 343 44.78 -15.37 34.19
CA SER A 343 44.20 -15.22 35.53
C SER A 343 45.11 -14.38 36.44
N GLU A 344 44.97 -13.05 36.37
CA GLU A 344 45.57 -12.16 37.36
C GLU A 344 44.69 -12.07 38.62
N VAL A 345 45.20 -12.62 39.72
CA VAL A 345 44.57 -12.55 41.05
C VAL A 345 44.91 -11.20 41.69
N SER A 346 44.02 -10.22 41.58
CA SER A 346 44.14 -8.98 42.33
C SER A 346 43.59 -9.16 43.74
N GLN A 347 44.42 -8.93 44.76
CA GLN A 347 44.04 -9.02 46.17
C GLN A 347 43.35 -7.72 46.61
N GLU A 348 42.04 -7.76 46.84
CA GLU A 348 41.35 -6.64 47.49
C GLU A 348 41.26 -6.84 49.01
N LYS A 349 41.64 -5.79 49.75
CA LYS A 349 41.93 -5.83 51.18
C LYS A 349 40.85 -5.05 51.94
N THR A 350 39.88 -5.76 52.50
CA THR A 350 38.84 -5.18 53.36
C THR A 350 38.97 -5.72 54.78
N ALA A 351 38.84 -4.84 55.78
CA ALA A 351 38.99 -5.16 57.19
C ALA A 351 37.73 -4.81 57.99
N HIS A 352 37.57 -5.49 59.14
CA HIS A 352 36.48 -5.39 60.14
C HIS A 352 35.10 -5.95 59.72
N GLN A 353 34.28 -6.52 60.62
CA GLN A 353 34.50 -7.32 61.84
C GLN A 353 33.20 -8.15 62.09
N PRO A 354 33.16 -9.14 63.02
CA PRO A 354 32.19 -10.25 62.93
C PRO A 354 30.99 -10.17 63.88
N GLU A 355 29.89 -10.84 63.50
CA GLU A 355 28.99 -11.52 64.45
C GLU A 355 28.36 -12.76 63.80
N ALA A 356 27.72 -13.64 64.59
CA ALA A 356 27.70 -15.09 64.36
C ALA A 356 26.31 -15.76 64.26
N ALA A 357 26.34 -17.08 64.04
CA ALA A 357 25.23 -18.05 63.99
C ALA A 357 24.39 -18.07 62.69
N ALA A 358 23.84 -19.20 62.23
CA ALA A 358 23.81 -20.56 62.80
C ALA A 358 24.03 -21.64 61.71
N ALA A 359 24.38 -22.85 62.14
CA ALA A 359 24.53 -24.03 61.28
C ALA A 359 23.40 -25.05 61.52
N VAL A 360 22.92 -25.69 60.45
CA VAL A 360 22.19 -26.98 60.44
C VAL A 360 22.61 -27.66 59.12
N GLU A 361 23.61 -28.54 59.13
CA GLU A 361 23.56 -29.96 59.50
C GLU A 361 22.95 -30.83 58.39
N ALA A 362 23.77 -31.71 57.83
CA ALA A 362 23.38 -32.77 56.90
C ALA A 362 23.23 -34.10 57.66
N PRO A 363 22.53 -35.09 57.09
CA PRO A 363 23.08 -36.44 57.15
C PRO A 363 23.07 -37.15 55.80
N ALA A 364 24.03 -38.07 55.64
CA ALA A 364 24.16 -38.94 54.48
C ALA A 364 23.76 -40.39 54.79
N ALA A 365 23.66 -41.18 53.71
CA ALA A 365 23.75 -42.64 53.60
C ALA A 365 22.46 -43.48 53.81
N HIS A 366 22.07 -44.24 52.77
CA HIS A 366 22.43 -45.66 52.60
C HIS A 366 21.94 -46.24 51.25
N ALA A 367 22.62 -47.29 50.76
CA ALA A 367 22.21 -48.19 49.66
C ALA A 367 21.25 -49.30 50.21
N PRO A 368 20.76 -50.36 49.49
CA PRO A 368 21.28 -50.98 48.23
C PRO A 368 20.27 -51.66 47.25
N GLN A 369 20.78 -52.27 46.15
CA GLN A 369 20.24 -53.45 45.38
C GLN A 369 18.88 -53.29 44.63
N SER A 370 18.54 -53.97 43.51
CA SER A 370 19.10 -55.07 42.69
C SER A 370 18.42 -55.15 41.27
N ARG A 371 19.11 -55.71 40.24
CA ARG A 371 18.68 -56.68 39.15
C ARG A 371 17.22 -56.67 38.58
N VAL A 372 16.86 -56.90 37.29
CA VAL A 372 17.43 -57.40 36.00
C VAL A 372 16.64 -56.77 34.82
N GLY A 373 17.18 -56.72 33.59
CA GLY A 373 16.41 -56.57 32.32
C GLY A 373 17.34 -56.45 31.09
N GLU A 374 17.07 -57.20 30.01
CA GLU A 374 17.99 -57.46 28.88
C GLU A 374 17.54 -56.84 27.52
N GLU A 375 18.38 -57.04 26.48
CA GLU A 375 18.16 -56.84 25.02
C GLU A 375 18.13 -55.40 24.46
N GLU A 376 18.64 -55.07 23.25
CA GLU A 376 19.77 -55.53 22.39
C GLU A 376 19.85 -54.53 21.17
N PRO A 377 20.70 -54.68 20.13
CA PRO A 377 22.16 -54.78 20.11
C PRO A 377 22.84 -53.69 19.23
N THR A 378 24.17 -53.55 19.30
CA THR A 378 24.97 -52.68 18.42
C THR A 378 25.46 -53.41 17.16
N LEU A 379 25.11 -52.89 15.98
CA LEU A 379 25.74 -53.27 14.70
C LEU A 379 27.18 -52.73 14.61
N PHE A 380 28.21 -53.58 14.74
CA PHE A 380 29.51 -53.50 14.01
C PHE A 380 30.57 -54.53 14.52
N HIS A 381 30.43 -55.79 14.13
CA HIS A 381 31.48 -56.85 14.03
C HIS A 381 30.76 -58.10 13.45
N ASN A 382 31.31 -58.98 12.61
CA ASN A 382 32.66 -59.17 12.08
C ASN A 382 32.57 -59.89 10.72
N LEU A 383 33.62 -59.81 9.89
CA LEU A 383 34.03 -60.96 9.06
C LEU A 383 35.48 -60.81 8.58
N ASP A 384 36.36 -61.64 9.12
CA ASP A 384 37.74 -61.82 8.68
C ASP A 384 37.83 -62.42 7.26
N THR A 385 38.88 -62.11 6.50
CA THR A 385 40.01 -63.05 6.28
C THR A 385 41.02 -62.57 5.22
N SER A 386 42.30 -62.65 5.58
CA SER A 386 43.51 -62.84 4.73
C SER A 386 43.50 -62.45 3.24
N SER A 387 44.43 -61.57 2.84
CA SER A 387 45.65 -62.02 2.11
C SER A 387 46.59 -60.85 1.75
N THR A 388 47.89 -61.16 1.71
CA THR A 388 48.95 -60.26 1.26
C THR A 388 49.17 -60.34 -0.25
N HIS A 389 49.37 -59.21 -0.94
CA HIS A 389 50.49 -59.00 -1.90
C HIS A 389 50.50 -57.62 -2.60
N GLN A 390 51.71 -57.17 -2.93
CA GLN A 390 52.00 -56.16 -3.99
C GLN A 390 52.29 -56.90 -5.33
N PRO A 391 52.75 -56.23 -6.40
CA PRO A 391 51.95 -55.44 -7.33
C PRO A 391 52.04 -55.99 -8.77
N VAL A 392 51.10 -55.63 -9.67
CA VAL A 392 51.27 -55.88 -11.11
C VAL A 392 50.87 -54.66 -11.93
N THR A 393 51.74 -54.29 -12.87
CA THR A 393 51.57 -53.25 -13.87
C THR A 393 50.88 -53.77 -15.12
N THR A 394 49.95 -53.01 -15.70
CA THR A 394 49.59 -53.10 -17.13
C THR A 394 49.18 -51.73 -17.69
N GLN A 395 49.55 -51.47 -18.95
CA GLN A 395 49.28 -50.24 -19.69
C GLN A 395 48.21 -50.49 -20.77
N ARG A 396 47.37 -49.48 -21.05
CA ARG A 396 46.62 -49.22 -22.32
C ARG A 396 45.59 -50.30 -22.72
N ASP A 397 44.41 -49.98 -23.25
CA ASP A 397 44.13 -49.02 -24.32
C ASP A 397 43.29 -47.80 -23.94
N ASP A 398 43.33 -46.80 -24.82
CA ASP A 398 42.85 -45.43 -24.63
C ASP A 398 42.01 -45.04 -25.85
N ASP A 399 40.69 -44.93 -25.68
CA ASP A 399 39.74 -44.70 -26.78
C ASP A 399 38.56 -43.80 -26.31
N LEU A 400 38.91 -42.59 -25.85
CA LEU A 400 37.96 -41.53 -25.49
C LEU A 400 38.28 -40.24 -26.27
N PRO A 401 37.28 -39.57 -26.88
CA PRO A 401 37.51 -38.35 -27.65
C PRO A 401 37.89 -37.16 -26.75
N PRO A 402 38.78 -36.26 -27.21
CA PRO A 402 39.30 -35.15 -26.41
C PRO A 402 38.24 -34.05 -26.15
N PRO A 403 38.38 -33.29 -25.05
CA PRO A 403 37.41 -32.28 -24.64
C PRO A 403 37.33 -31.08 -25.60
N ALA A 404 36.10 -30.65 -25.88
CA ALA A 404 35.78 -29.57 -26.82
C ALA A 404 35.92 -28.16 -26.21
N TYR A 405 37.09 -27.82 -25.65
CA TYR A 405 37.47 -26.43 -25.37
C TYR A 405 38.99 -26.25 -25.28
N THR A 406 39.55 -25.38 -26.11
CA THR A 406 40.94 -24.91 -26.00
C THR A 406 40.96 -23.37 -26.02
N PRO A 407 41.55 -22.70 -25.02
CA PRO A 407 41.66 -21.25 -25.01
C PRO A 407 42.63 -20.80 -26.11
N HIS A 408 42.18 -19.86 -26.95
CA HIS A 408 43.05 -19.20 -27.93
C HIS A 408 43.92 -18.13 -27.25
N PRO A 409 45.19 -17.96 -27.67
CA PRO A 409 45.98 -16.79 -27.29
C PRO A 409 45.47 -15.53 -28.00
N GLU A 410 45.52 -14.40 -27.31
CA GLU A 410 45.21 -13.08 -27.88
C GLU A 410 46.25 -12.68 -28.96
N PRO A 411 45.84 -11.98 -30.04
CA PRO A 411 46.78 -11.49 -31.04
C PRO A 411 47.57 -10.28 -30.52
N GLU A 412 48.88 -10.28 -30.78
CA GLU A 412 49.75 -9.13 -30.50
C GLU A 412 49.29 -7.88 -31.28
N THR A 413 49.18 -6.75 -30.58
CA THR A 413 48.86 -5.46 -31.19
C THR A 413 50.10 -4.86 -31.85
N VAL A 414 49.95 -4.49 -33.13
CA VAL A 414 51.01 -3.83 -33.91
C VAL A 414 51.32 -2.46 -33.31
N GLN A 415 52.61 -2.20 -33.07
CA GLN A 415 53.08 -0.88 -32.64
C GLN A 415 53.13 0.08 -33.83
N ASP A 416 52.19 1.02 -33.88
CA ASP A 416 52.32 2.22 -34.70
C ASP A 416 52.98 3.38 -33.92
N ALA A 417 53.65 4.26 -34.67
CA ALA A 417 54.48 5.34 -34.14
C ALA A 417 53.66 6.46 -33.44
N PRO A 418 54.27 7.27 -32.55
CA PRO A 418 53.53 8.23 -31.74
C PRO A 418 53.13 9.48 -32.54
N GLU A 419 51.94 9.47 -33.12
CA GLU A 419 51.27 10.71 -33.49
C GLU A 419 50.87 11.50 -32.23
N SER A 420 51.02 12.82 -32.30
CA SER A 420 50.93 13.72 -31.15
C SER A 420 49.52 13.78 -30.56
N PHE A 421 49.30 13.07 -29.45
CA PHE A 421 48.08 13.19 -28.65
C PHE A 421 47.98 14.59 -28.01
N VAL A 422 47.23 15.48 -28.65
CA VAL A 422 46.85 16.78 -28.08
C VAL A 422 45.61 16.58 -27.21
N ALA A 423 45.78 16.60 -25.89
CA ALA A 423 44.67 16.51 -24.96
C ALA A 423 43.65 17.64 -25.21
N PRO A 424 42.34 17.35 -25.32
CA PRO A 424 41.32 18.38 -25.50
C PRO A 424 41.29 19.28 -24.26
N ARG A 425 41.55 20.57 -24.46
CA ARG A 425 41.48 21.57 -23.39
C ARG A 425 40.02 21.67 -22.89
N PRO A 426 39.79 21.82 -21.58
CA PRO A 426 38.43 22.06 -21.08
C PRO A 426 37.90 23.37 -21.65
N ASN A 427 36.76 23.32 -22.34
CA ASN A 427 36.09 24.51 -22.85
C ASN A 427 35.67 25.41 -21.67
N ALA A 428 36.31 26.58 -21.56
CA ALA A 428 36.07 27.58 -20.52
C ALA A 428 34.79 28.40 -20.77
N THR A 429 33.67 27.73 -21.05
CA THR A 429 32.36 28.33 -21.37
C THR A 429 31.18 27.61 -20.71
N ARG A 430 31.42 26.82 -19.65
CA ARG A 430 30.34 26.28 -18.81
C ARG A 430 30.06 27.22 -17.65
N GLY A 431 29.07 28.12 -17.82
CA GLY A 431 28.63 29.04 -16.76
C GLY A 431 28.26 30.47 -17.20
N GLN A 432 28.42 30.83 -18.48
CA GLN A 432 27.96 32.13 -18.99
C GLN A 432 26.62 31.96 -19.72
N PRO A 433 25.56 32.72 -19.36
CA PRO A 433 24.29 32.69 -20.08
C PRO A 433 24.46 33.26 -21.50
N SER A 434 23.71 32.74 -22.46
CA SER A 434 23.76 33.21 -23.85
C SER A 434 23.32 34.68 -23.99
N GLU A 435 23.77 35.37 -25.04
CA GLU A 435 23.42 36.79 -25.28
C GLU A 435 21.90 37.03 -25.34
N ASP A 436 21.13 36.09 -25.89
CA ASP A 436 19.66 36.15 -25.90
C ASP A 436 19.06 36.02 -24.48
N THR A 437 19.69 35.26 -23.60
CA THR A 437 19.29 35.15 -22.19
C THR A 437 19.56 36.45 -21.45
N LEU A 438 20.72 37.08 -21.70
CA LEU A 438 21.08 38.40 -21.14
C LEU A 438 20.15 39.50 -21.65
N ARG A 439 19.78 39.51 -22.93
CA ARG A 439 18.76 40.44 -23.49
C ARG A 439 17.39 40.28 -22.84
N ARG A 440 16.92 39.03 -22.65
CA ARG A 440 15.64 38.77 -21.97
C ARG A 440 15.67 39.24 -20.53
N LEU A 441 16.78 39.02 -19.82
CA LEU A 441 16.96 39.48 -18.43
C LEU A 441 16.96 41.02 -18.34
N GLN A 442 17.69 41.71 -19.24
CA GLN A 442 17.69 43.17 -19.30
C GLN A 442 16.29 43.74 -19.62
N ALA A 443 15.55 43.12 -20.54
CA ALA A 443 14.18 43.53 -20.87
C ALA A 443 13.19 43.33 -19.70
N ALA A 444 13.40 42.32 -18.85
CA ALA A 444 12.62 42.09 -17.64
C ALA A 444 12.97 43.11 -16.53
N VAL A 445 14.27 43.34 -16.29
CA VAL A 445 14.77 44.27 -15.26
C VAL A 445 14.44 45.73 -15.58
N SER A 446 14.31 46.09 -16.86
CA SER A 446 13.94 47.44 -17.30
C SER A 446 12.46 47.81 -17.07
N LYS A 447 11.61 46.86 -16.65
CA LYS A 447 10.19 47.13 -16.32
C LYS A 447 10.00 47.18 -14.80
N GLN A 448 10.26 48.34 -14.20
CA GLN A 448 9.70 48.64 -12.88
C GLN A 448 8.18 48.85 -12.96
N PRO A 449 7.42 48.49 -11.90
CA PRO A 449 5.97 48.55 -11.90
C PRO A 449 5.47 49.94 -11.47
N ASP A 450 5.08 50.78 -12.43
CA ASP A 450 4.33 51.99 -12.12
C ASP A 450 2.86 51.68 -11.78
N ARG A 451 2.37 52.34 -10.73
CA ARG A 451 0.99 52.20 -10.25
C ARG A 451 0.05 53.19 -10.95
N ASN A 452 -1.18 52.72 -11.14
CA ASN A 452 -2.42 53.43 -11.48
C ASN A 452 -2.73 53.74 -12.97
N PRO A 453 -4.05 53.82 -13.32
CA PRO A 453 -4.51 53.36 -14.62
C PRO A 453 -5.38 54.36 -15.40
N THR A 454 -5.14 54.50 -16.71
CA THR A 454 -6.18 55.00 -17.63
C THR A 454 -5.96 54.54 -19.07
N GLU A 455 -7.06 54.52 -19.82
CA GLU A 455 -7.18 54.55 -21.29
C GLU A 455 -6.75 53.32 -22.11
N ARG A 456 -7.75 52.70 -22.75
CA ARG A 456 -7.60 51.80 -23.91
C ARG A 456 -7.67 52.62 -25.20
N PRO A 457 -6.71 52.50 -26.13
CA PRO A 457 -6.91 52.85 -27.54
C PRO A 457 -7.18 51.62 -28.42
N ALA A 458 -7.89 51.89 -29.52
CA ALA A 458 -8.45 50.93 -30.48
C ALA A 458 -7.45 49.98 -31.17
N GLN A 459 -7.97 48.83 -31.61
CA GLN A 459 -7.36 47.98 -32.64
C GLN A 459 -7.56 48.61 -34.04
N PRO A 460 -6.53 48.69 -34.90
CA PRO A 460 -6.69 49.04 -36.30
C PRO A 460 -7.13 47.84 -37.16
N SER A 461 -8.02 48.10 -38.11
CA SER A 461 -8.55 47.14 -39.07
C SER A 461 -7.52 46.60 -40.07
N ALA A 462 -7.77 45.39 -40.60
CA ALA A 462 -7.31 44.98 -41.92
C ALA A 462 -8.53 44.48 -42.72
N GLU A 463 -8.68 44.95 -43.95
CA GLU A 463 -9.93 44.86 -44.71
C GLU A 463 -10.12 43.54 -45.50
N ILE A 464 -11.37 43.31 -45.89
CA ILE A 464 -11.88 42.10 -46.56
C ILE A 464 -12.02 42.37 -48.07
N HIS A 465 -11.66 41.39 -48.90
CA HIS A 465 -12.17 41.31 -50.28
C HIS A 465 -13.33 40.29 -50.39
N HIS A 466 -14.38 40.69 -51.10
CA HIS A 466 -15.70 40.04 -51.18
C HIS A 466 -15.84 38.95 -52.26
N ALA A 467 -16.64 37.91 -51.97
CA ALA A 467 -17.75 37.35 -52.79
C ALA A 467 -18.20 35.97 -52.24
N ASP A 468 -19.44 35.48 -52.33
CA ASP A 468 -20.80 36.05 -52.51
C ASP A 468 -21.86 34.93 -52.22
N LYS A 469 -23.08 35.29 -51.79
CA LYS A 469 -24.29 34.44 -51.57
C LYS A 469 -24.19 33.34 -50.47
N GLN A 470 -25.27 32.90 -49.78
CA GLN A 470 -26.70 33.24 -49.85
C GLN A 470 -27.38 33.10 -48.46
N ARG A 471 -28.48 33.81 -48.20
CA ARG A 471 -29.22 33.85 -46.91
C ARG A 471 -30.41 32.89 -46.89
N PHE A 472 -30.79 32.38 -45.71
CA PHE A 472 -32.20 32.33 -45.23
C PHE A 472 -32.27 32.09 -43.70
N GLY A 473 -33.22 32.74 -43.01
CA GLY A 473 -33.63 32.41 -41.63
C GLY A 473 -34.83 31.43 -41.63
N ILE A 474 -35.67 31.28 -40.61
CA ILE A 474 -35.87 32.03 -39.34
C ILE A 474 -36.57 31.09 -38.32
N ASN A 475 -36.61 31.47 -37.03
CA ASN A 475 -37.34 30.83 -35.92
C ASN A 475 -38.67 30.13 -36.25
N SER A 476 -38.91 28.96 -35.65
CA SER A 476 -40.25 28.43 -35.43
C SER A 476 -40.32 27.43 -34.24
N LEU A 477 -41.47 27.41 -33.55
CA LEU A 477 -41.98 26.31 -32.70
C LEU A 477 -41.45 26.08 -31.26
N ILE A 478 -41.21 27.16 -30.50
CA ILE A 478 -41.51 27.15 -29.04
C ILE A 478 -42.81 27.94 -28.81
N ASN A 479 -43.95 27.24 -28.85
CA ASN A 479 -45.17 27.47 -28.05
C ASN A 479 -46.37 26.66 -28.57
N ARG A 480 -46.69 25.53 -27.91
CA ARG A 480 -48.08 25.13 -27.66
C ARG A 480 -48.21 24.14 -26.50
N MET A 481 -48.33 24.72 -25.31
CA MET A 481 -49.36 24.43 -24.30
C MET A 481 -49.79 22.97 -24.05
N THR A 482 -49.50 22.57 -22.81
CA THR A 482 -50.40 21.84 -21.91
C THR A 482 -51.90 21.96 -22.24
N GLY A 483 -52.60 20.81 -22.35
CA GLY A 483 -54.04 20.75 -22.54
C GLY A 483 -54.62 19.42 -22.05
N GLN A 484 -55.47 19.48 -21.02
CA GLN A 484 -56.11 18.36 -20.33
C GLN A 484 -57.56 18.20 -20.84
N GLY A 485 -58.07 16.98 -21.05
CA GLY A 485 -59.47 16.79 -21.46
C GLY A 485 -59.91 15.34 -21.71
N HIS A 486 -61.04 14.95 -21.10
CA HIS A 486 -61.67 13.62 -21.22
C HIS A 486 -62.51 13.45 -22.51
N GLY A 487 -62.89 12.21 -22.85
CA GLY A 487 -64.20 11.95 -23.47
C GLY A 487 -64.36 10.70 -24.35
N HIS A 488 -65.20 9.77 -23.88
CA HIS A 488 -65.78 8.60 -24.57
C HIS A 488 -66.19 8.73 -26.05
N GLY A 489 -66.29 7.59 -26.78
CA GLY A 489 -67.30 7.46 -27.84
C GLY A 489 -67.08 6.41 -28.95
N GLN A 490 -67.77 5.27 -28.85
CA GLN A 490 -67.86 4.11 -29.77
C GLN A 490 -68.04 4.32 -31.31
N ALA A 491 -67.49 3.34 -32.06
CA ALA A 491 -68.05 2.60 -33.22
C ALA A 491 -68.18 3.23 -34.64
N GLY A 492 -67.90 2.41 -35.68
CA GLY A 492 -68.32 2.68 -37.08
C GLY A 492 -67.43 2.16 -38.23
N GLU A 493 -67.43 0.84 -38.48
CA GLU A 493 -67.12 0.05 -39.71
C GLU A 493 -66.38 0.64 -40.96
N GLY A 494 -65.47 -0.15 -41.55
CA GLY A 494 -64.96 0.01 -42.93
C GLY A 494 -63.90 -1.02 -43.37
N ARG A 495 -64.24 -1.96 -44.27
CA ARG A 495 -63.40 -3.11 -44.70
C ARG A 495 -62.35 -2.80 -45.78
N ALA A 496 -61.19 -3.46 -45.72
CA ALA A 496 -60.46 -4.03 -46.88
C ALA A 496 -59.51 -5.17 -46.45
N GLN A 497 -59.22 -6.14 -47.34
CA GLN A 497 -58.48 -7.40 -47.05
C GLN A 497 -57.03 -7.39 -47.57
N MET A 498 -56.11 -8.15 -46.94
CA MET A 498 -55.35 -9.23 -47.62
C MET A 498 -54.55 -10.13 -46.65
N SER A 499 -54.06 -11.26 -47.16
CA SER A 499 -53.82 -12.52 -46.42
C SER A 499 -52.38 -12.77 -45.96
N ARG A 500 -52.22 -13.59 -44.90
CA ARG A 500 -50.93 -14.18 -44.46
C ARG A 500 -50.62 -15.48 -45.21
N PRO A 501 -49.35 -15.89 -45.25
CA PRO A 501 -48.99 -17.29 -45.01
C PRO A 501 -47.92 -17.47 -43.91
N ALA A 502 -47.94 -18.63 -43.25
CA ALA A 502 -46.82 -19.21 -42.49
C ALA A 502 -46.20 -20.35 -43.35
N PRO A 503 -45.01 -20.91 -43.02
CA PRO A 503 -44.82 -21.83 -41.89
C PRO A 503 -43.51 -21.48 -41.10
N ASN A 504 -42.83 -22.30 -40.29
CA ASN A 504 -42.95 -23.73 -39.96
C ASN A 504 -42.38 -24.06 -38.56
N MET A 505 -42.49 -25.32 -38.13
CA MET A 505 -41.68 -25.99 -37.08
C MET A 505 -41.24 -27.38 -37.57
N GLN A 506 -40.21 -27.97 -36.97
CA GLN A 506 -39.86 -29.40 -37.13
C GLN A 506 -39.69 -30.08 -35.76
N PRO A 507 -39.97 -31.39 -35.64
CA PRO A 507 -40.00 -32.10 -34.36
C PRO A 507 -38.68 -32.81 -34.04
N VAL A 508 -38.51 -33.17 -32.77
CA VAL A 508 -37.52 -34.17 -32.31
C VAL A 508 -38.28 -35.22 -31.49
N SER A 509 -38.01 -36.49 -31.75
CA SER A 509 -38.60 -37.65 -31.06
C SER A 509 -37.57 -38.37 -30.21
N GLU A 510 -38.03 -39.00 -29.14
CA GLU A 510 -37.23 -39.76 -28.17
C GLU A 510 -36.70 -41.08 -28.76
N ASP A 511 -35.53 -41.51 -28.27
CA ASP A 511 -35.22 -42.92 -27.97
C ASP A 511 -34.14 -42.97 -26.86
N GLN A 512 -34.02 -44.11 -26.16
CA GLN A 512 -33.53 -44.18 -24.77
C GLN A 512 -32.18 -44.91 -24.55
N LEU A 513 -31.45 -44.39 -23.53
CA LEU A 513 -30.59 -45.09 -22.54
C LEU A 513 -29.15 -45.55 -22.88
N ASP A 514 -28.37 -45.59 -21.78
CA ASP A 514 -27.00 -46.10 -21.56
C ASP A 514 -25.83 -45.31 -22.23
N GLU A 515 -24.69 -45.01 -21.58
CA GLU A 515 -24.13 -45.41 -20.28
C GLU A 515 -23.10 -44.35 -19.78
N ASP A 516 -22.78 -44.33 -18.47
CA ASP A 516 -21.75 -43.45 -17.88
C ASP A 516 -20.32 -43.79 -18.35
N ALA A 517 -19.60 -42.85 -19.01
CA ALA A 517 -18.14 -42.66 -18.88
C ALA A 517 -17.56 -41.57 -19.81
N GLU A 518 -17.49 -40.31 -19.37
CA GLU A 518 -16.43 -39.37 -19.83
C GLU A 518 -16.17 -38.25 -18.81
N LEU A 519 -15.64 -38.63 -17.64
CA LEU A 519 -15.03 -37.67 -16.71
C LEU A 519 -13.67 -37.18 -17.27
N ASP A 520 -13.45 -35.87 -17.16
CA ASP A 520 -12.31 -35.16 -17.74
C ASP A 520 -10.94 -35.79 -17.44
N ARG A 521 -10.14 -35.95 -18.50
CA ARG A 521 -8.70 -36.22 -18.40
C ARG A 521 -7.95 -34.97 -17.91
N ILE A 522 -7.90 -34.76 -16.60
CA ILE A 522 -6.99 -33.80 -15.98
C ILE A 522 -5.61 -34.47 -15.82
N GLU A 523 -4.62 -34.03 -16.60
CA GLU A 523 -3.24 -34.53 -16.46
C GLU A 523 -2.59 -34.02 -15.17
N ILE A 524 -2.32 -34.94 -14.23
CA ILE A 524 -1.60 -34.63 -12.99
C ILE A 524 -0.09 -34.48 -13.28
N PRO A 525 0.55 -33.35 -12.92
CA PRO A 525 1.98 -33.12 -13.14
C PRO A 525 2.89 -34.18 -12.51
N ALA A 526 3.97 -34.53 -13.21
CA ALA A 526 4.81 -35.69 -12.90
C ALA A 526 5.49 -35.68 -11.52
N PHE A 527 5.61 -34.53 -10.85
CA PHE A 527 6.24 -34.44 -9.53
C PHE A 527 5.38 -35.04 -8.40
N LEU A 528 4.07 -35.20 -8.59
CA LEU A 528 3.15 -35.77 -7.58
C LEU A 528 3.17 -37.32 -7.51
N ARG A 529 3.89 -38.01 -8.40
CA ARG A 529 3.88 -39.49 -8.49
C ARG A 529 4.84 -40.23 -7.54
N ARG A 530 5.48 -39.57 -6.56
CA ARG A 530 6.59 -40.16 -5.76
C ARG A 530 6.49 -40.08 -4.23
N GLN A 531 5.29 -39.85 -3.67
CA GLN A 531 5.07 -39.92 -2.21
C GLN A 531 3.92 -40.84 -1.79
N ALA A 532 3.50 -41.77 -2.66
CA ALA A 532 2.57 -42.84 -2.33
C ALA A 532 3.10 -44.18 -2.85
N ASN A 533 4.00 -44.78 -2.07
CA ASN A 533 4.34 -46.21 -2.01
C ASN A 533 5.25 -46.46 -0.80
#